data_AF-C1N1U3-F1
#
_entry.id   AF-C1N1U3-F1
#
_cell.length_a   1.000
_cell.length_b   1.000
_cell.length_c   1.000
_cell.angle_alpha   90.00
_cell.angle_beta   90.00
_cell.angle_gamma   90.00
#
_symmetry.space_group_name_H-M   'P 1'
#
loop_
_entity.id
_entity.type
_entity.pdbx_description
1 polymer ?
#
loop_
_entity_poly.entity_id
_entity_poly.type
_entity_poly.pdbx_seq_one_letter_code
_entity_poly.pdbx_strand_id
1 'polypeptide(L)'
;AQDLWRKLETLTGTLSGELAEQLRLILEPTLASRLQGDFRTGKRLNMRKIIPYIASDFRKDKIWLRRSKPSQRKYQVVLAIDDSRSMAEN
;
A
#
# COMPACT_ATOMS: atom_id res chain seq x y z
N ALA A 1 -24.88 -18.36 19.43
CA ALA A 1 -24.13 -17.44 18.55
C ALA A 1 -22.65 -17.38 18.90
N GLN A 2 -22.27 -17.09 20.16
CA GLN A 2 -20.86 -17.03 20.58
C GLN A 2 -20.09 -18.34 20.38
N ASP A 3 -20.70 -19.49 20.63
CA ASP A 3 -20.00 -20.78 20.45
C ASP A 3 -19.74 -21.08 18.97
N LEU A 4 -20.70 -20.76 18.09
CA LEU A 4 -20.52 -20.88 16.64
C LEU A 4 -19.42 -19.94 16.14
N TRP A 5 -19.39 -18.70 16.64
CA TRP A 5 -18.32 -17.74 16.33
C TRP A 5 -16.94 -18.29 16.70
N ARG A 6 -16.76 -18.75 17.95
CA ARG A 6 -15.49 -19.34 18.42
C ARG A 6 -15.07 -20.55 17.62
N LYS A 7 -16.03 -21.41 17.24
CA LYS A 7 -15.76 -22.58 16.40
C LYS A 7 -15.24 -22.15 15.03
N LEU A 8 -15.93 -21.20 14.37
CA LEU A 8 -15.52 -20.69 13.07
C LEU A 8 -14.16 -19.99 13.14
N GLU A 9 -13.94 -19.14 14.13
CA GLU A 9 -12.68 -18.44 14.38
C GLU A 9 -11.51 -19.43 14.56
N THR A 10 -11.73 -20.52 15.30
CA THR A 10 -10.71 -21.55 15.49
C THR A 10 -10.43 -22.29 14.18
N LEU A 11 -11.47 -22.62 13.41
CA LEU A 11 -11.35 -23.32 12.13
C LEU A 11 -10.65 -22.47 11.06
N THR A 12 -10.92 -21.17 11.02
CA THR A 12 -10.38 -20.26 10.00
C THR A 12 -9.14 -19.50 10.47
N GLY A 13 -8.68 -19.71 11.71
CA GLY A 13 -7.61 -18.92 12.32
C GLY A 13 -6.31 -18.93 11.52
N THR A 14 -5.84 -20.12 11.11
CA THR A 14 -4.62 -20.27 10.31
C THR A 14 -4.74 -19.54 8.96
N LEU A 15 -5.81 -19.78 8.21
CA LEU A 15 -6.06 -19.17 6.91
C LEU A 15 -6.17 -17.64 7.00
N SER A 16 -6.82 -17.14 8.05
CA SER A 16 -6.96 -15.70 8.30
C SER A 16 -5.61 -15.06 8.60
N GLY A 17 -4.75 -15.74 9.35
CA GLY A 17 -3.38 -15.31 9.63
C GLY A 17 -2.51 -15.27 8.38
N GLU A 18 -2.55 -16.33 7.56
CA GLU A 18 -1.82 -16.38 6.28
C GLU A 18 -2.26 -15.25 5.33
N LEU A 19 -3.57 -15.02 5.21
CA LEU A 19 -4.11 -13.93 4.42
C LEU A 19 -3.64 -12.56 4.94
N ALA A 20 -3.61 -12.36 6.27
CA ALA A 20 -3.16 -11.11 6.87
C ALA A 20 -1.70 -10.81 6.52
N GLU A 21 -0.81 -11.80 6.56
CA GLU A 21 0.60 -11.63 6.19
C GLU A 21 0.78 -11.40 4.68
N GLN A 22 0.02 -12.10 3.83
CA GLN A 22 0.01 -11.83 2.39
C GLN A 22 -0.43 -10.39 2.09
N LEU A 23 -1.52 -9.92 2.72
CA LEU A 23 -1.99 -8.56 2.57
C LEU A 23 -0.97 -7.56 3.10
N ARG A 24 -0.32 -7.83 4.24
CA ARG A 24 0.74 -6.98 4.78
C ARG A 24 1.88 -6.80 3.77
N LEU A 25 2.39 -7.90 3.20
CA LEU A 25 3.46 -7.86 2.21
C LEU A 25 3.10 -7.06 0.95
N ILE A 26 1.81 -6.96 0.58
CA ILE A 26 1.35 -6.21 -0.60
C ILE A 26 1.07 -4.74 -0.25
N LEU A 27 0.47 -4.50 0.92
CA LEU A 27 -0.02 -3.18 1.32
C LEU A 27 1.05 -2.31 1.98
N GLU A 28 2.01 -2.89 2.69
CA GLU A 28 3.12 -2.18 3.35
C GLU A 28 4.11 -1.53 2.35
N PRO A 29 4.59 -2.21 1.28
CA PRO A 29 5.49 -1.58 0.31
C PRO A 29 4.81 -0.54 -0.60
N THR A 30 3.47 -0.50 -0.64
CA THR A 30 2.75 0.54 -1.40
C THR A 30 2.61 1.86 -0.65
N LEU A 31 3.02 1.89 0.63
CA LEU A 31 3.04 3.11 1.43
C LEU A 31 3.99 4.13 0.82
N ALA A 32 5.26 3.88 0.51
CA ALA A 32 6.17 4.94 0.03
C ALA A 32 6.28 5.06 -1.51
N SER A 33 5.16 5.02 -2.25
CA SER A 33 5.21 4.90 -3.72
C SER A 33 5.37 6.22 -4.51
N ARG A 34 5.13 7.40 -3.90
CA ARG A 34 5.19 8.69 -4.61
C ARG A 34 6.60 9.25 -4.68
N LEU A 35 6.92 9.87 -5.81
CA LEU A 35 8.19 10.57 -6.03
C LEU A 35 8.24 11.87 -5.21
N GLN A 36 9.33 12.06 -4.48
CA GLN A 36 9.71 13.30 -3.81
C GLN A 36 11.09 13.71 -4.32
N GLY A 37 11.34 15.02 -4.41
CA GLY A 37 12.59 15.56 -4.95
C GLY A 37 13.64 15.92 -3.92
N ASP A 38 14.62 16.70 -4.38
CA ASP A 38 15.70 17.30 -3.59
C ASP A 38 16.76 16.33 -3.08
N PHE A 39 16.95 15.24 -3.82
CA PHE A 39 18.00 14.28 -3.58
C PHE A 39 19.17 14.48 -4.56
N ARG A 40 20.38 14.14 -4.11
CA ARG A 40 21.59 14.12 -4.95
C ARG A 40 21.63 12.94 -5.93
N THR A 41 20.87 11.88 -5.65
CA THR A 41 20.75 10.69 -6.51
C THR A 41 19.32 10.14 -6.44
N GLY A 42 18.87 9.43 -7.47
CA GLY A 42 17.52 8.84 -7.50
C GLY A 42 17.23 8.10 -8.80
N LYS A 43 15.99 7.64 -8.96
CA LYS A 43 15.57 6.88 -10.16
C LYS A 43 15.01 7.76 -11.28
N ARG A 44 14.64 9.00 -10.99
CA ARG A 44 14.10 9.97 -11.96
C ARG A 44 14.67 11.36 -11.70
N LEU A 45 14.81 12.16 -12.75
CA LEU A 45 15.20 13.56 -12.67
C LEU A 45 13.96 14.46 -12.54
N ASN A 46 14.09 15.53 -11.76
CA ASN A 46 13.11 16.61 -11.73
C ASN A 46 13.34 17.53 -12.94
N MET A 47 12.52 17.36 -13.99
CA MET A 47 12.67 18.11 -15.25
C MET A 47 12.66 19.64 -15.06
N ARG A 48 11.96 20.17 -14.06
CA ARG A 48 11.95 21.62 -13.76
C ARG A 48 13.27 22.14 -13.22
N LYS A 49 14.11 21.27 -12.65
CA LYS A 49 15.41 21.63 -12.04
C LYS A 49 16.61 21.43 -12.95
N ILE A 50 16.42 20.89 -14.16
CA ILE A 50 17.52 20.67 -15.14
C ILE A 50 18.15 22.00 -15.56
N ILE A 51 17.34 23.00 -15.93
CA ILE A 51 17.86 24.30 -16.39
C ILE A 51 18.70 25.01 -15.30
N PRO A 52 18.22 25.17 -14.05
CA PRO A 52 19.03 25.76 -12.97
C PRO A 52 20.28 24.95 -12.59
N TYR A 53 20.27 23.63 -12.78
CA TYR A 53 21.41 22.76 -12.51
C TYR A 53 22.55 23.00 -13.50
N ILE A 54 22.24 22.98 -14.80
CA ILE A 54 23.21 23.28 -15.86
C ILE A 54 23.71 24.71 -15.73
N ALA A 55 22.82 25.69 -15.53
CA ALA A 55 23.20 27.10 -15.35
C ALA A 55 24.03 27.36 -14.09
N SER A 56 24.02 26.45 -13.11
CA SER A 56 24.84 26.55 -11.91
C SER A 56 26.23 25.92 -12.04
N ASP A 57 26.58 25.44 -13.23
CA ASP A 57 27.78 24.62 -13.46
C ASP A 57 27.77 23.38 -12.56
N PHE A 58 26.65 22.64 -12.61
CA PHE A 58 26.42 21.38 -11.88
C PHE A 58 26.43 21.50 -10.34
N ARG A 59 26.49 22.70 -9.76
CA ARG A 59 26.52 22.90 -8.30
C ARG A 59 25.18 22.62 -7.60
N LYS A 60 24.04 22.88 -8.25
CA LYS A 60 22.69 22.61 -7.70
C LYS A 60 22.28 21.15 -7.92
N ASP A 61 23.07 20.22 -7.37
CA ASP A 61 23.03 18.77 -7.59
C ASP A 61 21.79 18.01 -7.05
N LYS A 62 20.96 18.66 -6.23
CA LYS A 62 19.72 18.10 -5.68
C LYS A 62 18.56 18.09 -6.68
N ILE A 63 18.75 17.41 -7.81
CA ILE A 63 17.78 17.34 -8.92
C ILE A 63 17.02 16.02 -9.01
N TRP A 64 17.34 15.05 -8.16
CA TRP A 64 16.79 13.71 -8.28
C TRP A 64 15.52 13.52 -7.46
N LEU A 65 14.67 12.62 -7.96
CA LEU A 65 13.45 12.16 -7.33
C LEU A 65 13.63 10.72 -6.79
N ARG A 66 13.16 10.46 -5.57
CA ARG A 66 13.09 9.13 -4.94
C ARG A 66 11.65 8.80 -4.55
N ARG A 67 11.30 7.51 -4.55
CA ARG A 67 10.01 7.04 -4.03
C ARG A 67 10.11 6.88 -2.51
N SER A 68 9.90 7.97 -1.80
CA SER A 68 9.99 8.04 -0.33
C SER A 68 8.74 8.64 0.31
N LYS A 69 7.84 9.22 -0.49
CA LYS A 69 6.66 9.89 0.05
C LYS A 69 5.55 8.86 0.31
N PRO A 70 5.01 8.80 1.53
CA PRO A 70 3.83 8.01 1.83
C PRO A 70 2.64 8.37 0.91
N SER A 71 2.07 7.37 0.30
CA SER A 71 0.81 7.26 -0.41
C SER A 71 -0.14 6.59 0.58
N GLN A 72 -0.84 7.39 1.37
CA GLN A 72 -1.88 6.89 2.25
C GLN A 72 -3.06 6.39 1.39
N ARG A 73 -3.00 5.13 0.94
CA ARG A 73 -4.16 4.46 0.36
C ARG A 73 -5.04 3.98 1.50
N LYS A 74 -6.29 4.45 1.55
CA LYS A 74 -7.32 3.94 2.46
C LYS A 74 -8.11 2.87 1.71
N TYR A 75 -8.25 1.69 2.30
CA TYR A 75 -9.00 0.57 1.74
C TYR A 75 -10.32 0.43 2.50
N GLN A 76 -11.42 0.26 1.77
CA GLN A 76 -12.73 -0.03 2.33
C GLN A 76 -13.21 -1.35 1.74
N VAL A 77 -13.46 -2.33 2.60
CA VAL A 77 -13.98 -3.64 2.22
C VAL A 77 -15.37 -3.78 2.83
N VAL A 78 -16.36 -4.07 1.99
CA VAL A 78 -17.75 -4.30 2.41
C VAL A 78 -18.08 -5.74 2.11
N LEU A 79 -18.53 -6.48 3.12
CA LEU A 79 -19.01 -7.85 2.99
C LEU A 79 -20.53 -7.83 3.01
N ALA A 80 -21.16 -8.28 1.93
CA ALA A 80 -22.59 -8.52 1.88
C ALA A 80 -22.86 -9.99 2.19
N ILE A 81 -23.75 -10.26 3.13
CA ILE A 81 -24.15 -11.61 3.54
C ILE A 81 -25.58 -11.80 3.08
N ASP A 82 -25.83 -12.88 2.34
CA ASP A 82 -27.17 -13.28 1.93
C ASP A 82 -27.91 -13.90 3.13
N ASP A 83 -29.11 -13.40 3.42
CA ASP A 83 -30.00 -13.88 4.49
C ASP A 83 -31.29 -14.52 3.97
N SER A 84 -31.35 -14.81 2.66
CA SER A 84 -32.50 -15.42 2.00
C SER A 84 -32.69 -16.91 2.38
N ARG A 85 -33.89 -17.44 2.10
CA ARG A 85 -34.24 -18.83 2.43
C ARG A 85 -33.34 -19.88 1.77
N SER A 86 -32.79 -19.59 0.59
CA SER A 86 -31.88 -20.51 -0.10
C SER A 86 -30.59 -20.78 0.68
N MET A 87 -30.20 -19.89 1.61
CA MET A 87 -29.05 -20.11 2.49
C MET A 87 -29.33 -21.14 3.61
N ALA A 88 -30.61 -21.42 3.91
CA ALA A 88 -31.01 -22.39 4.93
C ALA A 88 -31.41 -23.77 4.35
N GLU A 89 -31.69 -23.83 3.05
CA GLU A 89 -32.22 -25.02 2.36
C GLU A 89 -31.14 -25.84 1.62
N ASN A 90 -29.85 -25.51 1.80
CA ASN A 90 -28.70 -26.19 1.19
C ASN A 90 -28.03 -27.23 2.10
#